data_AF-A0A1A8UBS1-F1
#
_entry.id   AF-A0A1A8UBS1-F1
#
_cell.length_a   1.000
_cell.length_b   1.000
_cell.length_c   1.000
_cell.angle_alpha   90.00
_cell.angle_beta   90.00
_cell.angle_gamma   90.00
#
_symmetry.space_group_name_H-M   'P 1'
#
loop_
_entity.id
_entity.type
_entity.pdbx_description
1 polymer ?
#
loop_
_entity_poly.entity_id
_entity_poly.type
_entity_poly.pdbx_seq_one_letter_code
_entity_poly.pdbx_strand_id
1 'polypeptide(L)'
;MILICLNMVTMMVETDDQSPEKEDFLFKLNVAFIVVFTGECVLKLFALRQYFFTNGWNIFDFIVVILSIAGTMLSDLIEKYFVSPTLFRVIRLARIGRILRVIKGAKGIRTLLF
;
A
#
# COMPACT_ATOMS: atom_id res chain seq x y z
N MET A 1 -8.82 3.29 -9.28
CA MET A 1 -8.61 4.67 -8.75
C MET A 1 -9.44 4.92 -7.49
N ILE A 2 -10.75 4.66 -7.48
CA ILE A 2 -11.61 4.89 -6.29
C ILE A 2 -11.06 4.19 -5.03
N LEU A 3 -10.64 2.93 -5.14
CA LEU A 3 -10.04 2.18 -4.03
C LEU A 3 -8.72 2.79 -3.51
N ILE A 4 -7.95 3.45 -4.38
CA ILE A 4 -6.69 4.13 -4.00
C ILE A 4 -7.03 5.39 -3.20
N CYS A 5 -8.04 6.14 -3.64
CA CYS A 5 -8.51 7.32 -2.90
C CYS A 5 -9.09 6.92 -1.54
N LEU A 6 -9.88 5.84 -1.47
CA LEU A 6 -10.40 5.32 -0.21
C LEU A 6 -9.27 4.87 0.73
N ASN A 7 -8.26 4.15 0.21
CA ASN A 7 -7.10 3.77 1.03
C ASN A 7 -6.33 5.01 1.53
N MET A 8 -6.22 6.06 0.72
CA MET A 8 -5.61 7.33 1.14
C MET A 8 -6.40 7.99 2.27
N VAL A 9 -7.73 8.08 2.15
CA VAL A 9 -8.59 8.63 3.21
C VAL A 9 -8.44 7.84 4.50
N THR A 10 -8.40 6.50 4.45
CA THR A 10 -8.17 5.69 5.66
C THR A 10 -6.84 5.97 6.33
N MET A 11 -5.79 6.28 5.57
CA MET A 11 -4.49 6.69 6.13
C MET A 11 -4.53 8.08 6.75
N MET A 12 -5.38 8.99 6.27
CA MET A 12 -5.54 10.34 6.84
C MET A 12 -6.36 10.34 8.13
N VAL A 13 -7.23 9.34 8.31
CA VAL A 13 -8.06 9.19 9.52
C VAL A 13 -7.26 8.60 10.69
N GLU A 14 -6.10 8.00 10.44
CA GLU A 14 -5.20 7.56 11.51
C GLU A 14 -4.72 8.74 12.35
N THR A 15 -5.05 8.72 13.65
CA THR A 15 -4.63 9.70 14.68
C THR A 15 -3.74 8.97 15.72
N ASP A 16 -2.96 9.67 16.55
CA ASP A 16 -2.13 8.99 17.58
C ASP A 16 -2.94 8.57 18.83
N ASP A 17 -4.02 9.29 19.20
CA ASP A 17 -4.93 8.96 20.32
C ASP A 17 -6.23 8.29 19.82
N GLN A 18 -6.15 7.04 19.36
CA GLN A 18 -7.34 6.31 18.88
C GLN A 18 -7.89 5.35 19.94
N SER A 19 -9.21 5.14 19.93
CA SER A 19 -9.79 4.05 20.69
C SER A 19 -9.37 2.70 20.09
N PRO A 20 -9.19 1.65 20.92
CA PRO A 20 -8.75 0.33 20.44
C PRO A 20 -9.70 -0.28 19.40
N GLU A 21 -10.99 0.04 19.47
CA GLU A 21 -11.98 -0.38 18.47
C GLU A 21 -11.75 0.27 17.09
N LYS A 22 -11.33 1.53 17.05
CA LYS A 22 -11.02 2.23 15.79
C LYS A 22 -9.74 1.69 15.16
N GLU A 23 -8.74 1.39 15.98
CA GLU A 23 -7.48 0.81 15.53
C GLU A 23 -7.69 -0.54 14.84
N ASP A 24 -8.43 -1.46 15.48
CA ASP A 24 -8.76 -2.78 14.91
C ASP A 24 -9.57 -2.64 13.61
N PHE A 25 -10.53 -1.72 13.57
CA PHE A 25 -11.31 -1.47 12.36
C PHE A 25 -10.44 -0.94 11.20
N LEU A 26 -9.58 0.05 11.46
CA LEU A 26 -8.66 0.60 10.44
C LEU A 26 -7.62 -0.43 9.99
N PHE A 27 -7.15 -1.29 10.89
CA PHE A 27 -6.27 -2.41 10.56
C PHE A 27 -6.96 -3.38 9.59
N LYS A 28 -8.18 -3.84 9.92
CA LYS A 28 -8.97 -4.72 9.04
C LYS A 28 -9.22 -4.11 7.67
N LEU A 29 -9.54 -2.83 7.60
CA LEU A 29 -9.69 -2.10 6.32
C LEU A 29 -8.38 -2.06 5.54
N ASN A 30 -7.25 -1.78 6.20
CA ASN A 30 -5.94 -1.77 5.56
C ASN A 30 -5.58 -3.14 4.97
N VAL A 31 -5.82 -4.23 5.72
CA VAL A 31 -5.61 -5.59 5.24
C VAL A 31 -6.52 -5.89 4.04
N ALA A 32 -7.80 -5.50 4.09
CA ALA A 32 -8.73 -5.66 2.97
C ALA A 32 -8.22 -4.96 1.69
N PHE A 33 -7.72 -3.73 1.79
CA PHE A 33 -7.12 -3.03 0.65
C PHE A 33 -5.90 -3.77 0.09
N ILE A 34 -5.03 -4.30 0.95
CA ILE A 34 -3.85 -5.08 0.52
C ILE A 34 -4.30 -6.31 -0.27
N VAL A 35 -5.31 -7.04 0.22
CA VAL A 35 -5.84 -8.23 -0.47
C VAL A 35 -6.37 -7.87 -1.84
N VAL A 36 -7.18 -6.80 -1.96
CA VAL A 36 -7.73 -6.38 -3.26
C VAL A 36 -6.63 -5.95 -4.23
N PHE A 37 -5.66 -5.15 -3.79
CA PHE A 37 -4.54 -4.73 -4.66
C PHE A 37 -3.63 -5.89 -5.05
N THR A 38 -3.42 -6.84 -4.14
CA THR A 38 -2.68 -8.07 -4.46
C THR A 38 -3.43 -8.87 -5.52
N GLY A 39 -4.74 -9.03 -5.38
CA GLY A 39 -5.59 -9.68 -6.38
C GLY A 39 -5.52 -9.00 -7.75
N GLU A 40 -5.63 -7.67 -7.81
CA GLU A 40 -5.46 -6.91 -9.05
C GLU A 40 -4.09 -7.13 -9.69
N CYS A 41 -3.02 -7.15 -8.88
CA CYS A 41 -1.66 -7.35 -9.35
C CYS A 41 -1.44 -8.77 -9.89
N VAL A 42 -1.93 -9.78 -9.17
CA VAL A 42 -1.86 -11.20 -9.56
C VAL A 42 -2.66 -11.45 -10.84
N LEU A 43 -3.87 -10.89 -10.95
CA LEU A 43 -4.67 -10.98 -12.17
C LEU A 43 -3.95 -10.36 -13.38
N LYS A 44 -3.34 -9.18 -13.21
CA LYS A 44 -2.54 -8.55 -14.27
C LYS A 44 -1.31 -9.38 -14.62
N LEU A 45 -0.66 -10.00 -13.64
CA LEU A 45 0.50 -10.86 -13.88
C LEU A 45 0.12 -12.09 -14.72
N PHE A 46 -1.00 -12.74 -14.39
CA PHE A 46 -1.50 -13.87 -15.17
C PHE A 46 -1.95 -13.48 -16.58
N ALA A 47 -2.62 -12.33 -16.74
CA ALA A 47 -3.12 -11.86 -18.02
C ALA A 47 -2.01 -11.37 -18.96
N LEU A 48 -1.01 -10.63 -18.45
CA LEU A 48 0.01 -9.96 -19.26
C LEU A 48 1.34 -10.74 -19.32
N ARG A 49 1.59 -11.67 -18.41
CA ARG A 49 2.80 -12.51 -18.33
C ARG A 49 4.09 -11.67 -18.48
N GLN A 50 4.84 -11.87 -19.57
CA GLN A 50 6.09 -11.16 -19.86
C GLN A 50 5.89 -9.65 -20.11
N TYR A 51 4.74 -9.26 -20.67
CA TYR A 51 4.40 -7.85 -20.91
C TYR A 51 4.12 -7.07 -19.63
N PHE A 52 3.92 -7.75 -18.50
CA PHE A 52 3.77 -7.11 -17.20
C PHE A 52 5.01 -6.28 -16.84
N PHE A 53 6.21 -6.81 -17.11
CA PHE A 53 7.49 -6.17 -16.79
C PHE A 53 7.90 -5.09 -17.79
N THR A 54 7.25 -5.01 -18.95
CA THR A 54 7.55 -3.95 -19.93
C THR A 54 6.97 -2.59 -19.50
N ASN A 55 5.92 -2.60 -18.67
CA ASN A 55 5.29 -1.38 -18.18
C ASN A 55 5.82 -1.01 -16.79
N GLY A 56 6.61 0.07 -16.71
CA GLY A 56 7.17 0.56 -15.44
C GLY A 56 6.12 0.84 -14.36
N TRP A 57 4.90 1.22 -14.73
CA TRP A 57 3.80 1.43 -13.77
C TRP A 57 3.23 0.14 -13.20
N ASN A 58 3.41 -1.01 -13.86
CA ASN A 58 3.00 -2.31 -13.33
C ASN A 58 4.09 -2.87 -12.40
N ILE A 59 5.36 -2.66 -12.73
CA ILE A 59 6.49 -2.97 -11.83
C ILE A 59 6.38 -2.16 -10.54
N PHE A 60 6.13 -0.85 -10.64
CA PHE A 60 5.94 0.00 -9.46
C PHE A 60 4.76 -0.50 -8.61
N ASP A 61 3.63 -0.83 -9.23
CA ASP A 61 2.45 -1.37 -8.55
C ASP A 61 2.80 -2.66 -7.78
N PHE A 62 3.54 -3.57 -8.41
CA PHE A 62 4.03 -4.83 -7.82
C PHE A 62 4.94 -4.60 -6.61
N ILE A 63 5.92 -3.70 -6.72
CA ILE A 63 6.83 -3.35 -5.61
C ILE A 63 6.02 -2.80 -4.43
N VAL A 64 5.05 -1.92 -4.67
CA VAL A 64 4.21 -1.35 -3.61
C VAL A 64 3.33 -2.41 -2.94
N VAL A 65 2.84 -3.41 -3.69
CA VAL A 65 2.12 -4.56 -3.10
C VAL A 65 3.05 -5.36 -2.19
N ILE A 66 4.24 -5.72 -2.66
CA ILE A 66 5.21 -6.50 -1.87
C ILE A 66 5.58 -5.77 -0.57
N LEU A 67 5.92 -4.48 -0.66
CA LEU A 67 6.25 -3.66 0.52
C LEU A 67 5.07 -3.56 1.50
N SER A 68 3.83 -3.55 1.00
CA SER A 68 2.63 -3.50 1.84
C SER A 68 2.41 -4.81 2.60
N ILE A 69 2.62 -5.96 1.96
CA ILE A 69 2.53 -7.28 2.59
C ILE A 69 3.65 -7.42 3.63
N ALA A 70 4.89 -7.11 3.23
CA ALA A 70 6.04 -7.16 4.11
C ALA A 70 5.85 -6.27 5.34
N GLY A 71 5.34 -5.05 5.17
CA GLY A 71 5.06 -4.14 6.28
C GLY A 71 4.04 -4.68 7.28
N THR A 72 2.99 -5.36 6.79
CA THR A 72 1.95 -5.96 7.66
C THR A 72 2.51 -7.18 8.41
N MET A 73 3.22 -8.07 7.72
CA MET A 73 3.88 -9.23 8.34
C MET A 73 4.95 -8.82 9.36
N LEU A 74 5.65 -7.71 9.11
CA LEU A 74 6.64 -7.20 10.05
C LEU A 74 5.96 -6.63 11.30
N SER A 75 4.81 -5.95 11.18
CA SER A 75 4.02 -5.50 12.34
C SER A 75 3.63 -6.66 13.26
N ASP A 76 3.15 -7.77 12.72
CA ASP A 76 2.79 -8.97 13.51
C ASP A 76 4.02 -9.60 14.18
N LEU A 77 5.18 -9.57 13.50
CA LEU A 77 6.44 -10.07 14.05
C LEU A 77 6.97 -9.16 15.18
N ILE A 78 6.81 -7.84 15.04
CA ILE A 78 7.24 -6.84 16.02
C ILE A 78 6.46 -6.98 17.32
N GLU A 79 5.14 -7.19 17.25
CA GLU A 79 4.28 -7.43 18.42
C GLU A 79 4.74 -8.66 19.21
N LYS A 80 5.20 -9.69 18.50
CA LYS A 80 5.67 -10.94 19.11
C LYS A 80 7.10 -10.86 19.66
N TYR A 81 7.97 -9.99 19.13
CA TYR A 81 9.41 -9.98 19.42
C TYR A 81 9.97 -8.63 19.95
N PHE A 82 9.13 -7.67 20.34
CA PHE A 82 9.54 -6.37 20.92
C PHE A 82 10.62 -5.64 20.10
N VAL A 83 10.39 -5.54 18.80
CA VAL A 83 11.36 -4.97 17.86
C VAL A 83 11.36 -3.43 17.89
N SER A 84 12.52 -2.83 17.60
CA SER A 84 12.81 -1.39 17.74
C SER A 84 11.76 -0.44 17.11
N PRO A 85 11.40 0.68 17.78
CA PRO A 85 10.51 1.73 17.26
C PRO A 85 10.92 2.31 15.90
N THR A 86 12.19 2.18 15.51
CA THR A 86 12.70 2.65 14.23
C THR A 86 12.13 1.88 13.04
N LEU A 87 11.90 0.57 13.18
CA LEU A 87 11.33 -0.25 12.10
C LEU A 87 9.86 0.08 11.85
N PHE A 88 9.10 0.43 12.89
CA PHE A 88 7.73 0.90 12.76
C PHE A 88 7.63 2.17 11.90
N ARG A 89 8.57 3.10 12.07
CA ARG A 89 8.65 4.32 11.23
C ARG A 89 8.88 3.99 9.76
N VAL A 90 9.73 3.01 9.47
CA VAL A 90 10.02 2.58 8.08
C VAL A 90 8.81 1.91 7.43
N ILE A 91 8.07 1.08 8.17
CA ILE A 91 6.83 0.46 7.68
C ILE A 91 5.78 1.53 7.32
N ARG A 92 5.66 2.58 8.14
CA ARG A 92 4.76 3.71 7.84
C ARG A 92 5.15 4.42 6.55
N LEU A 93 6.44 4.55 6.23
CA LEU A 93 6.91 5.15 4.98
C LEU A 93 6.51 4.35 3.74
N ALA A 94 6.45 3.01 3.82
CA ALA A 94 6.01 2.16 2.70
C ALA A 94 4.58 2.48 2.23
N ARG A 95 3.74 3.05 3.12
CA ARG A 95 2.36 3.45 2.83
C ARG A 95 2.30 4.63 1.86
N ILE A 96 3.32 5.52 1.83
CA ILE A 96 3.43 6.64 0.88
C ILE A 96 3.48 6.12 -0.57
N GLY A 97 4.06 4.95 -0.79
CA GLY A 97 4.09 4.29 -2.10
C GLY A 97 2.71 4.04 -2.70
N ARG A 98 1.67 3.87 -1.87
CA ARG A 98 0.28 3.67 -2.32
C ARG A 98 -0.32 4.95 -2.91
N ILE A 99 -0.01 6.11 -2.32
CA ILE A 99 -0.46 7.44 -2.78
C ILE A 99 0.08 7.74 -4.17
N LEU A 100 1.33 7.35 -4.45
CA LEU A 100 1.97 7.52 -5.75
C LEU A 100 1.23 6.81 -6.90
N ARG A 101 0.38 5.82 -6.61
CA ARG A 101 -0.47 5.17 -7.62
C ARG A 101 -1.53 6.10 -8.22
N VAL A 102 -1.92 7.17 -7.53
CA VAL A 102 -2.83 8.20 -8.07
C VAL A 102 -2.22 8.89 -9.29
N ILE A 103 -0.90 9.07 -9.30
CA ILE A 103 -0.17 9.76 -10.38
C ILE A 103 -0.29 8.99 -11.70
N LYS A 104 -0.46 7.66 -11.66
CA LYS A 104 -0.70 6.82 -12.85
C LYS A 104 -1.94 7.27 -13.64
N GLY A 105 -2.98 7.77 -12.96
CA GLY A 105 -4.21 8.24 -13.57
C GLY A 105 -4.15 9.70 -14.03
N ALA A 106 -3.27 10.50 -13.44
CA ALA A 106 -3.16 11.94 -13.69
C ALA A 106 -2.19 12.23 -14.85
N LYS A 107 -2.69 12.11 -16.10
CA LYS A 107 -1.90 12.38 -17.31
C LYS A 107 -1.25 13.78 -17.32
N GLY A 108 -1.92 14.80 -16.79
CA GLY A 108 -1.40 16.18 -16.73
C GLY A 108 -0.24 16.37 -15.75
N ILE A 109 -0.25 15.67 -14.60
CA ILE A 109 0.87 15.72 -13.63
C ILE A 109 2.11 15.05 -14.22
N ARG A 110 1.93 13.98 -15.01
CA ARG A 110 3.02 13.28 -15.68
C ARG A 110 3.75 14.16 -16.71
N THR A 111 3.06 15.11 -17.33
CA THR A 111 3.64 16.09 -18.27
C THR A 111 4.34 17.27 -17.58
N LEU A 112 4.18 17.44 -16.27
CA LEU A 112 4.90 18.47 -15.50
C LEU A 112 6.15 17.92 -14.81
N LEU A 113 6.20 16.59 -14.60
CA LEU A 113 7.32 15.88 -13.97
C LEU A 113 8.40 15.42 -14.96
N PHE A 114 8.14 15.57 -16.26
CA PHE A 114 9.04 15.29 -17.38
C PHE A 114 8.90 16.42 -18.40
#